data_AF-A0A7L2L959-F1
#
_entry.id   AF-A0A7L2L959-F1
#
_cell.length_a   1.000
_cell.length_b   1.000
_cell.length_c   1.000
_cell.angle_alpha   90.00
_cell.angle_beta   90.00
_cell.angle_gamma   90.00
#
_symmetry.space_group_name_H-M   'P 1'
#
loop_
_entity.id
_entity.type
_entity.pdbx_description
1 polymer ?
#
loop_
_entity_poly.entity_id
_entity_poly.type
_entity_poly.pdbx_seq_one_letter_code
_entity_poly.pdbx_strand_id
1 'polypeptide(L)'
;IDNRRIMNEAKDFYLATSPPDSFLDDHNLSRPHPERVPFLVAEAPRPRHTLDELNPQKSKHQGVRRAKWHLGIRSQSRPNDIMAEVCRAIKQLDYEWKVVNPYYLRVRSKNPVTSAYSKMSLQLYQVDSRTYLLDFRSID
;
A
#
# COMPACT_ATOMS: atom_id res chain seq x y z
N ILE A 1 24.65 17.08 28.09
CA ILE A 1 23.24 17.02 27.65
C ILE A 1 23.06 15.69 26.94
N ASP A 2 22.05 14.90 27.30
CA ASP A 2 21.82 13.55 26.75
C ASP A 2 21.20 13.64 25.34
N ASN A 3 21.92 13.16 24.32
CA ASN A 3 21.46 13.18 22.92
C ASN A 3 20.13 12.45 22.72
N ARG A 4 19.85 11.42 23.54
CA ARG A 4 18.58 10.69 23.46
C ARG A 4 17.41 11.55 23.94
N ARG A 5 17.65 12.42 24.92
CA ARG A 5 16.66 13.38 25.40
C ARG A 5 16.34 14.42 24.32
N ILE A 6 17.35 14.97 23.66
CA ILE A 6 17.16 15.92 22.55
C ILE A 6 16.35 15.29 21.41
N MET A 7 16.65 14.04 21.05
CA MET A 7 15.91 13.29 20.03
C MET A 7 14.42 13.12 20.40
N ASN A 8 14.15 12.79 21.66
CA ASN A 8 12.78 12.62 22.16
C ASN A 8 12.02 13.93 22.34
N GLU A 9 12.70 15.06 22.53
CA GLU A 9 12.09 16.39 22.58
C GLU A 9 11.68 16.87 21.18
N ALA A 10 12.34 16.39 20.12
CA ALA A 10 12.07 16.74 18.72
C ALA A 10 11.33 15.63 17.94
N LYS A 11 10.23 15.09 18.48
CA LYS A 11 9.50 13.94 17.86
C LYS A 11 9.06 14.20 16.42
N ASP A 12 8.61 15.41 16.10
CA ASP A 12 8.10 15.79 14.78
C ASP A 12 9.16 15.73 13.68
N PHE A 13 10.45 15.72 14.05
CA PHE A 13 11.55 15.52 13.12
C PHE A 13 11.71 14.05 12.71
N TYR A 14 11.43 13.11 13.62
CA TYR A 14 11.67 11.68 13.41
C TYR A 14 10.41 10.91 13.03
N LEU A 15 9.22 11.43 13.34
CA LEU A 15 7.95 10.77 13.14
C LEU A 15 6.91 11.72 12.56
N ALA A 16 6.07 11.21 11.68
CA ALA A 16 4.89 11.94 11.21
C ALA A 16 3.78 11.89 12.27
N THR A 17 3.12 13.02 12.51
CA THR A 17 1.94 13.11 13.37
C THR A 17 0.68 12.70 12.61
N SER A 18 -0.28 12.09 13.32
CA SER A 18 -1.62 11.89 12.79
C SER A 18 -2.35 13.24 12.65
N PRO A 19 -3.14 13.45 11.59
CA PRO A 19 -4.02 14.62 11.51
C PRO A 19 -5.10 14.56 12.62
N PRO A 20 -5.71 15.69 12.99
CA PRO A 20 -6.81 15.73 13.96
C PRO A 20 -8.04 14.98 13.45
N ASP A 21 -8.80 14.35 14.36
CA ASP A 21 -9.98 13.53 14.03
C ASP A 21 -11.21 14.36 13.60
N SER A 22 -11.19 15.68 13.79
CA SER A 22 -12.33 16.57 13.54
C SER A 22 -12.40 17.02 12.08
N PHE A 23 -13.40 16.53 11.35
CA PHE A 23 -13.71 16.98 9.98
C PHE A 23 -14.51 18.31 9.91
N LEU A 24 -14.91 18.86 11.05
CA LEU A 24 -15.84 20.00 11.14
C LEU A 24 -15.14 21.35 11.36
N ASP A 25 -13.83 21.36 11.57
CA ASP A 25 -13.10 22.59 11.87
C ASP A 25 -12.32 23.05 10.63
N ASP A 26 -12.97 23.85 9.79
CA ASP A 26 -12.44 24.43 8.55
C ASP A 26 -11.38 25.53 8.79
N HIS A 27 -11.07 25.81 10.07
CA HIS A 27 -10.16 26.88 10.49
C HIS A 27 -8.89 26.40 11.18
N ASN A 28 -8.43 25.19 10.88
CA ASN A 28 -7.13 24.76 11.38
C ASN A 28 -5.99 25.38 10.54
N LEU A 29 -5.51 26.57 10.95
CA LEU A 29 -4.35 27.30 10.41
C LEU A 29 -3.01 26.56 10.64
N SER A 30 -2.92 25.29 10.29
CA SER A 30 -1.64 24.57 10.28
C SER A 30 -0.88 24.92 9.00
N ARG A 31 0.27 25.60 9.15
CA ARG A 31 1.13 25.96 8.02
C ARG A 31 1.58 24.67 7.31
N PRO A 32 1.24 24.46 6.03
CA PRO A 32 1.64 23.25 5.32
C PRO A 32 3.16 23.23 5.13
N HIS A 33 3.74 22.03 5.18
CA HIS A 33 5.16 21.84 4.87
C HIS A 33 5.44 22.35 3.43
N PRO A 34 6.49 23.15 3.19
CA PRO A 34 6.74 23.77 1.88
C PRO A 34 6.72 22.78 0.70
N GLU A 35 7.32 21.60 0.88
CA GLU A 35 7.36 20.54 -0.15
C GLU A 35 5.99 19.88 -0.43
N ARG A 36 4.99 20.07 0.45
CA ARG A 36 3.63 19.55 0.25
C ARG A 36 2.71 20.52 -0.49
N VAL A 37 3.06 21.80 -0.57
CA VAL A 37 2.20 22.86 -1.15
C VAL A 37 1.84 22.58 -2.62
N PRO A 38 2.76 22.16 -3.52
CA PRO A 38 2.40 21.90 -4.91
C PRO A 38 1.32 20.82 -5.07
N PHE A 39 1.39 19.76 -4.25
CA PHE A 39 0.41 18.68 -4.26
C PHE A 39 -0.94 19.13 -3.70
N LEU A 40 -0.94 19.91 -2.62
CA LEU A 40 -2.17 20.43 -2.01
C LEU A 40 -2.92 21.39 -2.95
N VAL A 41 -2.20 22.26 -3.66
CA VAL A 41 -2.79 23.19 -4.65
C VAL A 41 -3.35 22.42 -5.86
N ALA A 42 -2.71 21.33 -6.27
CA ALA A 42 -3.17 20.52 -7.39
C ALA A 42 -4.41 19.66 -7.06
N GLU A 43 -4.53 19.17 -5.81
CA GLU A 43 -5.65 18.34 -5.35
C GLU A 43 -6.83 19.15 -4.78
N ALA A 44 -6.66 20.44 -4.49
CA ALA A 44 -7.74 21.29 -3.99
C ALA A 44 -8.91 21.34 -4.99
N PRO A 45 -10.17 21.22 -4.53
CA PRO A 45 -11.31 21.36 -5.41
C PRO A 45 -11.28 22.76 -6.03
N ARG A 46 -11.04 22.84 -7.35
CA ARG A 46 -11.15 24.11 -8.06
C ARG A 46 -12.60 24.59 -7.96
N PRO A 47 -12.88 25.85 -7.58
CA PRO A 47 -14.21 26.42 -7.75
C PRO A 47 -14.56 26.31 -9.23
N ARG A 48 -15.60 25.53 -9.54
CA ARG A 48 -16.15 25.45 -10.89
C ARG A 48 -16.67 26.85 -11.22
N HIS A 49 -16.00 27.57 -12.11
CA HIS A 49 -16.62 28.72 -12.75
C HIS A 49 -17.78 28.21 -13.61
N THR A 50 -18.98 28.76 -13.38
CA THR A 50 -20.24 28.44 -14.07
C THR A 50 -20.21 28.67 -15.59
N LEU A 51 -19.10 29.16 -16.13
CA LEU A 51 -18.90 29.44 -17.56
C LEU A 51 -18.11 28.36 -18.32
N ASP A 52 -17.44 27.42 -17.64
CA ASP A 52 -16.71 26.32 -18.32
C ASP A 52 -17.65 25.16 -18.74
N GLU A 53 -18.94 25.23 -18.39
CA GLU A 53 -19.96 24.20 -18.65
C GLU A 53 -20.54 24.22 -20.07
N LEU A 54 -20.18 25.22 -20.88
CA LEU A 54 -20.71 25.39 -22.26
C LEU A 54 -19.76 24.89 -23.36
N ASN A 55 -18.63 24.25 -23.03
CA ASN A 55 -17.72 23.72 -24.04
C ASN A 55 -17.74 22.18 -24.09
N PRO A 56 -18.43 21.54 -25.06
CA PRO A 56 -18.52 20.09 -25.18
C PRO A 56 -17.19 19.39 -25.58
N GLN A 57 -16.08 20.11 -25.78
CA GLN A 57 -14.79 19.54 -26.18
C GLN A 57 -13.74 19.37 -25.06
N LYS A 58 -14.02 19.76 -23.81
CA LYS A 58 -13.07 19.49 -22.71
C LYS A 58 -13.44 18.18 -22.01
N SER A 59 -12.62 17.17 -22.26
CA SER A 59 -12.58 15.88 -21.56
C SER A 59 -12.83 16.07 -20.06
N LYS A 60 -13.76 15.28 -19.50
CA LYS A 60 -13.94 15.09 -18.05
C LYS A 60 -12.56 15.02 -17.39
N HIS A 61 -12.14 16.12 -16.75
CA HIS A 61 -11.00 16.08 -15.84
C HIS A 61 -11.45 15.20 -14.68
N GLN A 62 -11.12 13.91 -14.78
CA GLN A 62 -11.18 13.00 -13.66
C GLN A 62 -10.27 13.62 -12.60
N GLY A 63 -10.87 14.16 -11.54
CA GLY A 63 -10.11 14.57 -10.36
C GLY A 63 -9.18 13.44 -9.97
N VAL A 64 -7.96 13.79 -9.52
CA VAL A 64 -6.92 12.82 -9.20
C VAL A 64 -7.47 11.81 -8.20
N ARG A 65 -7.79 10.59 -8.67
CA ARG A 65 -8.33 9.54 -7.80
C ARG A 65 -7.18 9.06 -6.92
N ARG A 66 -7.21 9.44 -5.63
CA ARG A 66 -6.22 8.97 -4.66
C ARG A 66 -6.16 7.45 -4.66
N ALA A 67 -4.94 6.92 -4.79
CA ALA A 67 -4.70 5.49 -4.74
C ALA A 67 -4.94 4.97 -3.31
N LYS A 68 -5.65 3.84 -3.20
CA LYS A 68 -5.82 3.11 -1.94
C LYS A 68 -4.90 1.89 -1.98
N TRP A 69 -3.98 1.81 -1.02
CA TRP A 69 -3.12 0.65 -0.85
C TRP A 69 -3.91 -0.54 -0.31
N HIS A 70 -3.54 -1.75 -0.72
CA HIS A 70 -4.13 -3.01 -0.27
C HIS A 70 -3.03 -3.94 0.22
N LEU A 71 -3.32 -4.75 1.23
CA LEU A 71 -2.43 -5.81 1.70
C LEU A 71 -2.52 -7.02 0.75
N GLY A 72 -1.37 -7.48 0.26
CA GLY A 72 -1.28 -8.67 -0.57
C GLY A 72 -2.18 -8.65 -1.80
N ILE A 73 -2.66 -9.83 -2.20
CA ILE A 73 -3.66 -9.98 -3.29
C ILE A 73 -4.89 -10.73 -2.77
N ARG A 74 -6.07 -10.43 -3.31
CA ARG A 74 -7.33 -11.07 -2.92
C ARG A 74 -7.93 -11.89 -4.06
N SER A 75 -8.57 -12.99 -3.72
CA SER A 75 -9.29 -13.87 -4.66
C SER A 75 -10.58 -14.40 -4.04
N GLN A 76 -11.58 -14.62 -4.90
CA GLN A 76 -12.86 -15.25 -4.54
C GLN A 76 -12.92 -16.73 -4.92
N SER A 77 -11.85 -17.27 -5.51
CA SER A 77 -11.76 -18.71 -5.82
C SER A 77 -11.71 -19.57 -4.56
N ARG A 78 -11.91 -20.88 -4.71
CA ARG A 78 -11.80 -21.80 -3.56
C ARG A 78 -10.36 -21.80 -3.03
N PRO A 79 -10.16 -21.95 -1.72
CA PRO A 79 -8.84 -21.81 -1.11
C PRO A 79 -7.84 -22.84 -1.65
N ASN A 80 -8.30 -24.07 -1.93
CA ASN A 80 -7.45 -25.12 -2.51
C ASN A 80 -7.03 -24.80 -3.95
N ASP A 81 -7.93 -24.22 -4.76
CA ASP A 81 -7.64 -23.81 -6.13
C ASP A 81 -6.63 -22.65 -6.15
N ILE A 82 -6.77 -21.71 -5.22
CA ILE A 82 -5.81 -20.61 -5.03
C ILE A 82 -4.43 -21.19 -4.69
N MET A 83 -4.33 -22.08 -3.72
CA MET A 83 -3.05 -22.68 -3.33
C MET A 83 -2.42 -23.51 -4.45
N ALA A 84 -3.23 -24.22 -5.25
CA ALA A 84 -2.75 -24.95 -6.43
C ALA A 84 -2.13 -24.00 -7.47
N GLU A 85 -2.81 -22.89 -7.78
CA GLU A 85 -2.30 -21.86 -8.70
C GLU A 85 -1.04 -21.18 -8.17
N VAL A 86 -0.97 -20.92 -6.87
CA VAL A 86 0.25 -20.40 -6.22
C VAL A 86 1.41 -21.38 -6.39
N CYS A 87 1.21 -22.67 -6.13
CA CYS A 87 2.26 -23.68 -6.30
C CYS A 87 2.68 -23.81 -7.77
N ARG A 88 1.72 -23.74 -8.71
CA ARG A 88 1.99 -23.74 -10.15
C ARG A 88 2.86 -22.55 -10.56
N ALA A 89 2.53 -21.35 -10.08
CA ALA A 89 3.30 -20.14 -10.36
C ALA A 89 4.71 -20.18 -9.76
N ILE A 90 4.86 -20.64 -8.50
CA ILE A 90 6.18 -20.82 -7.87
C ILE A 90 7.03 -21.79 -8.69
N LYS A 91 6.46 -22.90 -9.15
CA LYS A 91 7.18 -23.86 -10.00
C LYS A 91 7.56 -23.28 -11.35
N GLN A 92 6.67 -22.51 -11.97
CA GLN A 92 6.92 -21.85 -13.27
C GLN A 92 8.06 -20.84 -13.19
N LEU A 93 8.24 -20.18 -12.04
CA LEU A 93 9.33 -19.25 -11.78
C LEU A 93 10.63 -19.93 -11.35
N ASP A 94 10.66 -21.27 -11.30
CA ASP A 94 11.77 -22.09 -10.81
C ASP A 94 12.22 -21.74 -9.39
N TYR A 95 11.24 -21.41 -8.54
CA TYR A 95 11.49 -21.19 -7.11
C TYR A 95 11.37 -22.51 -6.34
N GLU A 96 12.06 -22.56 -5.22
CA GLU A 96 11.98 -23.68 -4.28
C GLU A 96 11.00 -23.32 -3.16
N TRP A 97 10.20 -24.27 -2.68
CA TRP A 97 9.30 -24.02 -1.56
C TRP A 97 9.17 -25.21 -0.63
N LYS A 98 8.85 -24.90 0.62
CA LYS A 98 8.44 -25.87 1.65
C LYS A 98 7.02 -25.54 2.10
N VAL A 99 6.16 -26.56 2.07
CA VAL A 99 4.83 -26.50 2.67
C VAL A 99 4.98 -26.65 4.19
N VAL A 100 4.53 -25.67 4.97
CA VAL A 100 4.49 -25.79 6.45
C VAL A 100 3.09 -26.18 6.90
N ASN A 101 2.06 -25.63 6.26
CA ASN A 101 0.68 -26.08 6.36
C ASN A 101 -0.02 -25.86 5.00
N PRO A 102 -1.24 -26.37 4.77
CA PRO A 102 -1.93 -26.27 3.48
C PRO A 102 -2.09 -24.85 2.92
N TYR A 103 -2.02 -23.83 3.78
CA TYR A 103 -2.23 -22.42 3.45
C TYR A 103 -1.00 -21.56 3.75
N TYR A 104 0.14 -22.16 4.12
CA TYR A 104 1.38 -21.47 4.44
C TYR A 104 2.58 -22.14 3.76
N LEU A 105 3.23 -21.36 2.91
CA LEU A 105 4.42 -21.77 2.17
C LEU A 105 5.61 -20.91 2.58
N ARG A 106 6.78 -21.53 2.65
CA ARG A 106 8.06 -20.82 2.75
C ARG A 106 8.79 -20.99 1.42
N VAL A 107 8.97 -19.90 0.70
CA VAL A 107 9.52 -19.87 -0.66
C VAL A 107 10.92 -19.29 -0.64
N ARG A 108 11.81 -19.85 -1.45
CA ARG A 108 13.20 -19.42 -1.64
C ARG A 108 13.46 -19.25 -3.14
N SER A 109 14.06 -18.13 -3.50
CA SER A 109 14.51 -17.83 -4.86
C SER A 109 16.01 -17.54 -4.86
N LYS A 110 16.73 -18.06 -5.86
CA LYS A 110 18.14 -17.73 -6.08
C LYS A 110 18.21 -16.58 -7.08
N ASN A 111 18.83 -15.47 -6.68
CA ASN A 111 19.11 -14.38 -7.59
C ASN A 111 20.17 -14.83 -8.62
N PRO A 112 19.86 -14.84 -9.93
CA PRO A 112 20.79 -15.35 -10.94
C PRO A 112 22.03 -14.46 -11.12
N VAL A 113 21.98 -13.19 -10.71
CA VAL A 113 23.07 -12.23 -10.84
C VAL A 113 24.01 -12.31 -9.64
N THR A 114 23.46 -12.21 -8.42
CA THR A 114 24.27 -12.13 -7.19
C THR A 114 24.53 -13.50 -6.55
N SER A 115 23.86 -14.56 -7.03
CA SER A 115 23.81 -15.89 -6.40
C SER A 115 23.29 -15.90 -4.96
N ALA A 116 22.79 -14.77 -4.44
CA ALA A 116 22.17 -14.68 -3.13
C ALA A 116 20.78 -15.33 -3.14
N TYR A 117 20.34 -15.79 -1.97
CA TYR A 117 19.01 -16.35 -1.78
C TYR A 117 18.08 -15.34 -1.11
N SER A 118 16.95 -15.05 -1.74
CA SER A 118 15.84 -14.30 -1.14
C SER A 118 14.79 -15.27 -0.65
N LYS A 119 14.24 -15.01 0.54
CA LYS A 119 13.21 -15.86 1.17
C LYS A 119 11.98 -15.04 1.49
N MET A 120 10.82 -15.67 1.34
CA MET A 120 9.55 -15.09 1.78
C MET A 120 8.60 -16.18 2.27
N SER A 121 7.66 -15.81 3.12
CA SER A 121 6.51 -16.64 3.45
C SER A 121 5.26 -16.16 2.73
N LEU A 122 4.46 -17.11 2.26
CA LEU A 122 3.13 -16.89 1.70
C LEU A 122 2.11 -17.49 2.66
N GLN A 123 1.09 -16.72 3.02
CA GLN A 123 -0.01 -17.17 3.88
C GLN A 123 -1.35 -16.80 3.26
N LEU A 124 -2.23 -17.78 3.08
CA LEU A 124 -3.61 -17.54 2.69
C LEU A 124 -4.47 -17.34 3.94
N TYR A 125 -5.19 -16.22 3.99
CA TYR A 125 -6.15 -15.87 5.03
C TYR A 125 -7.55 -15.78 4.44
N GLN A 126 -8.56 -16.02 5.26
CA GLN A 126 -9.94 -15.68 4.92
C GLN A 126 -10.25 -14.26 5.42
N VAL A 127 -10.74 -13.39 4.55
CA VAL A 127 -11.14 -12.02 4.90
C VAL A 127 -12.64 -11.96 5.18
N ASP A 128 -13.43 -12.56 4.29
CA ASP A 128 -14.88 -12.63 4.37
C ASP A 128 -15.34 -14.06 4.01
N SER A 129 -16.66 -14.32 4.03
CA SER A 129 -17.23 -15.63 3.69
C SER A 129 -16.86 -16.16 2.29
N ARG A 130 -16.53 -15.27 1.35
CA ARG A 130 -16.21 -15.60 -0.05
C ARG A 130 -14.88 -15.05 -0.54
N THR A 131 -14.11 -14.37 0.32
CA THR A 131 -12.90 -13.66 -0.10
C THR A 131 -11.71 -14.13 0.71
N TYR A 132 -10.65 -14.54 0.02
CA TYR A 132 -9.37 -14.91 0.59
C TYR A 132 -8.30 -13.88 0.23
N LEU A 133 -7.31 -13.72 1.09
CA LEU A 133 -6.16 -12.85 0.93
C LEU A 133 -4.88 -13.67 0.99
N LEU A 134 -4.05 -13.56 -0.03
CA LEU A 134 -2.69 -14.09 -0.02
C LEU A 134 -1.74 -12.98 0.42
N ASP A 135 -1.11 -13.17 1.57
CA ASP A 135 -0.13 -12.28 2.16
C ASP A 135 1.30 -12.70 1.76
N PHE A 136 2.19 -11.70 1.68
CA PHE A 136 3.60 -11.87 1.31
C PHE A 136 4.46 -11.22 2.39
N ARG A 137 5.26 -12.02 3.08
CA ARG A 137 6.16 -11.52 4.14
C ARG A 137 7.60 -11.89 3.84
N SER A 138 8.47 -10.88 3.78
CA SER A 138 9.92 -11.08 3.67
C SER A 138 10.45 -11.90 4.86
N ILE A 139 11.46 -12.74 4.62
CA ILE A 139 12.17 -13.46 5.66
C ILE A 139 13.65 -13.08 5.55
N ASP A 140 14.17 -12.51 6.63
CA ASP A 140 15.59 -12.17 6.77
C ASP A 140 16.47 -13.43 6.94
#